data_AF-A0A7C4P209-F1
#
_entry.id   AF-A0A7C4P209-F1
#
_cell.length_a   1.000
_cell.length_b   1.000
_cell.length_c   1.000
_cell.angle_alpha   90.00
_cell.angle_beta   90.00
_cell.angle_gamma   90.00
#
_symmetry.space_group_name_H-M   'P 1'
#
loop_
_entity.id
_entity.type
_entity.pdbx_description
1 polymer ?
#
loop_
_entity_poly.entity_id
_entity_poly.type
_entity_poly.pdbx_seq_one_letter_code
_entity_poly.pdbx_strand_id
1 'polypeptide(L)'
;MDFLGKDQSPLTAEEWETLEKAIINVAKNSLVCRRFMPVVGPIGAGHQVISYDVFLGVEPGSCEVRPGEEAQTCEPVRTGQRKHIVLPTIYKPFSISWRDLEYWRQFNLPIDTSAASTASFATAVAEDTLIIHGNKKLGIDGLLTVEGRQTISMSDWDVMGNAFNDVSLGIAKLTESGFFGPYHLILNPKDYFKLNRVYHNTGLLEIEQIKKIVSEVHHTPI
;
A
#
# COMPACT_ATOMS: atom_id res chain seq x y z
N MET A 1 21.97 16.85 17.54
CA MET A 1 21.70 17.46 16.23
C MET A 1 20.58 16.68 15.59
N ASP A 2 19.51 17.36 15.20
CA ASP A 2 18.50 16.77 14.33
C ASP A 2 19.16 16.47 12.97
N PHE A 3 19.02 15.24 12.46
CA PHE A 3 19.63 14.83 11.20
C PHE A 3 19.02 15.56 10.00
N LEU A 4 17.85 16.19 10.18
CA LEU A 4 17.18 17.01 9.18
C LEU A 4 17.75 18.44 9.08
N GLY A 5 18.53 18.89 10.08
CA GLY A 5 19.20 20.19 10.03
C GLY A 5 18.27 21.41 9.91
N LYS A 6 17.01 21.33 10.38
CA LYS A 6 16.01 22.40 10.25
C LYS A 6 16.48 23.73 10.82
N ASP A 7 17.22 23.70 11.93
CA ASP A 7 17.76 24.88 12.60
C ASP A 7 18.77 25.67 11.75
N GLN A 8 19.34 25.05 10.71
CA GLN A 8 20.30 25.70 9.80
C GLN A 8 19.62 26.33 8.58
N SER A 9 18.30 26.19 8.45
CA SER A 9 17.56 26.70 7.30
C SER A 9 17.19 28.18 7.47
N PRO A 10 17.10 28.97 6.38
CA PRO A 10 16.70 30.38 6.43
C PRO A 10 15.19 30.61 6.59
N LEU A 11 14.43 29.54 6.87
CA LEU A 11 12.97 29.55 6.95
C LEU A 11 12.51 29.83 8.39
N THR A 12 11.43 30.58 8.54
CA THR A 12 10.78 30.76 9.85
C THR A 12 10.02 29.50 10.28
N ALA A 13 9.67 29.40 11.56
CA ALA A 13 8.89 28.28 12.07
C ALA A 13 7.50 28.17 11.42
N GLU A 14 6.87 29.31 11.11
CA GLU A 14 5.56 29.36 10.44
C GLU A 14 5.67 28.91 8.97
N GLU A 15 6.74 29.30 8.26
CA GLU A 15 7.03 28.84 6.90
C GLU A 15 7.28 27.32 6.87
N TRP A 16 7.97 26.77 7.87
CA TRP A 16 8.14 25.32 8.00
C TRP A 16 6.84 24.58 8.25
N GLU A 17 5.99 25.08 9.16
CA GLU A 17 4.73 24.43 9.49
C GLU A 17 3.79 24.39 8.28
N THR A 18 3.74 25.48 7.50
CA THR A 18 2.93 25.55 6.27
C THR A 18 3.43 24.57 5.21
N LEU A 19 4.76 24.45 5.01
CA LEU A 19 5.36 23.47 4.11
C LEU A 19 5.07 22.03 4.56
N GLU A 20 5.28 21.72 5.84
CA GLU A 20 5.04 20.38 6.38
C GLU A 20 3.58 19.95 6.26
N LYS A 21 2.64 20.85 6.56
CA LYS A 21 1.20 20.60 6.37
C LYS A 21 0.88 20.28 4.92
N ALA A 22 1.42 21.06 3.97
CA ALA A 22 1.22 20.80 2.55
C ALA A 22 1.78 19.43 2.14
N ILE A 23 3.01 19.10 2.54
CA ILE A 23 3.66 17.82 2.24
C ILE A 23 2.84 16.64 2.78
N ILE A 24 2.42 16.71 4.04
CA ILE A 24 1.64 15.64 4.70
C ILE A 24 0.28 15.47 4.03
N ASN A 25 -0.41 16.56 3.70
CA ASN A 25 -1.71 16.52 3.05
C ASN A 25 -1.62 15.86 1.67
N VAL A 26 -0.60 16.23 0.88
CA VAL A 26 -0.37 15.63 -0.44
C VAL A 26 -0.05 14.14 -0.29
N ALA A 27 0.87 13.77 0.60
CA ALA A 27 1.26 12.38 0.83
C ALA A 27 0.06 11.51 1.26
N LYS A 28 -0.78 11.99 2.19
CA LYS A 28 -1.99 11.26 2.63
C LYS A 28 -2.98 11.02 1.49
N ASN A 29 -3.12 11.99 0.59
CA ASN A 29 -4.04 11.88 -0.53
C ASN A 29 -3.51 10.98 -1.63
N SER A 30 -2.19 10.96 -1.86
CA SER A 30 -1.58 10.17 -2.94
C SER A 30 -1.25 8.73 -2.57
N LEU A 31 -0.91 8.43 -1.30
CA LEU A 31 -0.57 7.07 -0.86
C LEU A 31 -1.82 6.17 -0.86
N VAL A 32 -1.76 5.10 -1.65
CA VAL A 32 -2.85 4.11 -1.72
C VAL A 32 -2.52 2.85 -0.94
N CYS A 33 -1.28 2.35 -1.01
CA CYS A 33 -0.93 1.07 -0.36
C CYS A 33 -1.12 1.10 1.16
N ARG A 34 -0.85 2.26 1.79
CA ARG A 34 -1.02 2.45 3.24
C ARG A 34 -2.48 2.47 3.72
N ARG A 35 -3.47 2.50 2.81
CA ARG A 35 -4.88 2.50 3.19
C ARG A 35 -5.36 1.12 3.62
N PHE A 36 -4.88 0.08 2.95
CA PHE A 36 -5.24 -1.30 3.25
C PHE A 36 -4.13 -2.08 3.98
N MET A 37 -2.86 -1.67 3.86
CA MET A 37 -1.77 -2.29 4.62
C MET A 37 -1.60 -1.62 5.99
N PRO A 38 -1.54 -2.40 7.09
CA PRO A 38 -1.22 -1.85 8.40
C PRO A 38 0.22 -1.33 8.42
N VAL A 39 0.38 -0.08 8.85
CA VAL A 39 1.69 0.57 8.97
C VAL A 39 2.28 0.29 10.35
N VAL A 40 3.50 -0.23 10.38
CA VAL A 40 4.26 -0.47 11.63
C VAL A 40 5.32 0.64 11.78
N GLY A 41 5.35 1.28 12.96
CA GLY A 41 6.35 2.30 13.28
C GLY A 41 5.74 3.57 13.91
N PRO A 42 6.54 4.63 14.13
CA PRO A 42 7.91 4.84 13.63
C PRO A 42 8.98 4.07 14.41
N ILE A 43 9.87 3.39 13.69
CA ILE A 43 10.94 2.54 14.28
C ILE A 43 12.21 3.37 14.56
N GLY A 44 12.39 4.50 13.85
CA GLY A 44 13.51 5.43 14.03
C GLY A 44 14.59 5.31 12.94
N ALA A 45 15.37 6.37 12.74
CA ALA A 45 16.31 6.51 11.62
C ALA A 45 17.52 5.56 11.66
N GLY A 46 17.79 4.92 12.81
CA GLY A 46 18.90 3.96 12.96
C GLY A 46 18.59 2.56 12.43
N HIS A 47 17.34 2.24 12.11
CA HIS A 47 16.95 0.92 11.64
C HIS A 47 17.28 0.73 10.17
N GLN A 48 18.22 -0.19 9.90
CA GLN A 48 18.64 -0.52 8.53
C GLN A 48 18.02 -1.81 8.00
N VAL A 49 17.62 -2.72 8.89
CA VAL A 49 17.11 -4.05 8.53
C VAL A 49 15.91 -4.39 9.40
N ILE A 50 14.88 -4.97 8.78
CA ILE A 50 13.75 -5.60 9.46
C ILE A 50 13.87 -7.11 9.24
N SER A 51 13.80 -7.87 10.33
CA SER A 51 13.74 -9.33 10.27
C SER A 51 12.33 -9.82 10.55
N TYR A 52 11.86 -10.78 9.76
CA TYR A 52 10.62 -11.50 10.04
C TYR A 52 10.82 -13.01 9.87
N ASP A 53 10.06 -13.77 10.64
CA ASP A 53 10.13 -15.22 10.67
C ASP A 53 9.02 -15.81 9.80
N VAL A 54 9.39 -16.70 8.88
CA VAL A 54 8.46 -17.48 8.07
C VAL A 54 8.17 -18.78 8.81
N PHE A 55 6.91 -18.97 9.21
CA PHE A 55 6.45 -20.18 9.90
C PHE A 55 6.10 -21.29 8.91
N LEU A 56 6.35 -22.53 9.31
CA LEU A 56 5.96 -23.75 8.60
C LEU A 56 4.95 -24.54 9.45
N GLY A 57 4.09 -25.32 8.80
CA GLY A 57 3.10 -26.18 9.46
C GLY A 57 1.82 -25.44 9.86
N VAL A 58 1.23 -24.66 8.95
CA VAL A 58 -0.07 -24.00 9.16
C VAL A 58 -1.21 -25.01 8.93
N GLU A 59 -1.17 -26.12 9.65
CA GLU A 59 -2.22 -27.13 9.64
C GLU A 59 -3.36 -26.69 10.57
N PRO A 60 -4.61 -27.08 10.29
CA PRO A 60 -5.72 -26.79 11.18
C PRO A 60 -5.49 -27.46 12.55
N GLY A 61 -5.87 -26.76 13.62
CA GLY A 61 -5.81 -27.32 14.97
C GLY A 61 -6.68 -28.56 15.10
N SER A 62 -6.21 -29.52 15.90
CA SER A 62 -6.90 -30.77 16.21
C SER A 62 -7.75 -30.60 17.47
N CYS A 63 -8.94 -31.22 17.49
CA CYS A 63 -9.77 -31.28 18.69
C CYS A 63 -9.32 -32.44 19.58
N GLU A 64 -9.34 -32.23 20.90
CA GLU A 64 -9.19 -33.35 21.85
C GLU A 64 -10.44 -34.25 21.80
N VAL A 65 -10.25 -35.57 21.73
CA VAL A 65 -11.37 -36.54 21.81
C VAL A 65 -11.74 -36.78 23.28
N ARG A 66 -10.73 -36.74 24.16
CA ARG A 66 -10.83 -36.84 25.62
C ARG A 66 -9.75 -35.95 26.24
N PRO A 67 -9.91 -35.52 27.50
CA PRO A 67 -8.86 -34.77 28.19
C PRO A 67 -7.53 -35.54 28.14
N GLY A 68 -6.55 -34.99 27.42
CA GLY A 68 -5.22 -35.60 27.22
C GLY A 68 -5.10 -36.62 26.08
N GLU A 69 -6.09 -36.79 25.21
CA GLU A 69 -6.03 -37.62 24.00
C GLU A 69 -6.40 -36.80 22.76
N GLU A 70 -5.37 -36.44 21.98
CA GLU A 70 -5.51 -35.69 20.72
C GLU A 70 -6.13 -36.58 19.62
N ALA A 71 -7.10 -36.08 18.85
CA ALA A 71 -7.74 -36.84 17.77
C ALA A 71 -6.79 -37.18 16.60
N GLN A 72 -5.83 -36.29 16.37
CA GLN A 72 -4.79 -36.37 15.34
C GLN A 72 -3.56 -35.67 15.88
N THR A 73 -2.36 -36.17 15.51
CA THR A 73 -1.08 -35.56 15.88
C THR A 73 -0.99 -34.15 15.32
N CYS A 74 -1.15 -33.15 16.17
CA CYS A 74 -0.95 -31.76 15.78
C CYS A 74 0.54 -31.42 15.92
N GLU A 75 1.25 -31.28 14.80
CA GLU A 75 2.61 -30.76 14.88
C GLU A 75 2.60 -29.28 15.30
N PRO A 76 3.46 -28.88 16.26
CA PRO A 76 3.53 -27.48 16.67
C PRO A 76 4.07 -26.63 15.52
N VAL A 77 3.55 -25.41 15.36
CA VAL A 77 4.06 -24.44 14.39
C VAL A 77 5.54 -24.18 14.64
N ARG A 78 6.39 -24.40 13.64
CA ARG A 78 7.84 -24.20 13.73
C ARG A 78 8.27 -22.96 12.96
N THR A 79 9.24 -22.24 13.51
CA THR A 79 9.93 -21.18 12.77
C THR A 79 10.82 -21.82 11.70
N GLY A 80 10.47 -21.62 10.43
CA GLY A 80 11.19 -22.20 9.29
C GLY A 80 12.44 -21.42 8.94
N GLN A 81 12.28 -20.16 8.50
CA GLN A 81 13.40 -19.32 8.06
C GLN A 81 13.20 -17.87 8.53
N ARG A 82 14.27 -17.24 9.01
CA ARG A 82 14.30 -15.81 9.30
C ARG A 82 14.75 -15.06 8.04
N LYS A 83 13.87 -14.23 7.48
CA LYS A 83 14.17 -13.34 6.35
C LYS A 83 14.55 -11.95 6.86
N HIS A 84 15.54 -11.35 6.24
CA HIS A 84 16.04 -10.02 6.54
C HIS A 84 15.82 -9.10 5.34
N ILE A 85 15.05 -8.02 5.51
CA ILE A 85 14.80 -7.03 4.48
C ILE A 85 15.53 -5.74 4.86
N VAL A 86 16.34 -5.21 3.94
CA VAL A 86 16.97 -3.90 4.08
C VAL A 86 15.92 -2.81 3.87
N LEU A 87 15.88 -1.83 4.77
CA LEU A 87 14.99 -0.67 4.68
C LEU A 87 15.58 0.37 3.71
N PRO A 88 14.97 0.60 2.53
CA PRO A 88 15.42 1.63 1.62
C PRO A 88 14.93 3.02 2.05
N THR A 89 15.74 4.04 1.78
CA THR A 89 15.31 5.43 1.92
C THR A 89 14.82 5.95 0.57
N ILE A 90 13.54 6.34 0.51
CA ILE A 90 12.96 7.01 -0.66
C ILE A 90 13.00 8.51 -0.41
N TYR A 91 13.58 9.26 -1.34
CA TYR A 91 13.62 10.71 -1.25
C TYR A 91 13.50 11.35 -2.63
N LYS A 92 12.90 12.54 -2.67
CA LYS A 92 12.88 13.41 -3.84
C LYS A 92 13.26 14.82 -3.38
N PRO A 93 14.39 15.38 -3.84
CA PRO A 93 14.77 16.75 -3.47
C PRO A 93 13.88 17.76 -4.19
N PHE A 94 13.67 18.91 -3.53
CA PHE A 94 13.08 20.11 -4.11
C PHE A 94 13.92 21.32 -3.72
N SER A 95 13.75 22.43 -4.44
CA SER A 95 14.46 23.68 -4.21
C SER A 95 13.50 24.85 -4.19
N ILE A 96 13.72 25.78 -3.27
CA ILE A 96 13.01 27.06 -3.20
C ILE A 96 14.05 28.16 -3.44
N SER A 97 13.74 29.09 -4.35
CA SER A 97 14.62 30.22 -4.65
C SER A 97 14.61 31.22 -3.50
N TRP A 98 15.78 31.67 -3.07
CA TRP A 98 15.89 32.71 -2.02
C TRP A 98 15.21 34.02 -2.43
N ARG A 99 15.20 34.34 -3.73
CA ARG A 99 14.57 35.56 -4.25
C ARG A 99 13.06 35.51 -4.10
N ASP A 100 12.48 34.34 -4.33
CA ASP A 100 11.04 34.14 -4.21
C ASP A 100 10.62 34.16 -2.74
N LEU A 101 11.47 33.60 -1.87
CA LEU A 101 11.32 33.64 -0.42
C LEU A 101 11.26 35.09 0.10
N GLU A 102 12.22 35.93 -0.28
CA GLU A 102 12.23 37.35 0.10
C GLU A 102 11.06 38.13 -0.53
N TYR A 103 10.66 37.78 -1.75
CA TYR A 103 9.49 38.36 -2.40
C TYR A 103 8.21 38.10 -1.58
N TRP A 104 7.97 36.86 -1.14
CA TRP A 104 6.77 36.55 -0.34
C TRP A 104 6.75 37.30 0.99
N ARG A 105 7.91 37.45 1.64
CA ARG A 105 8.05 38.21 2.89
C ARG A 105 7.77 39.70 2.69
N GLN A 106 8.32 40.31 1.64
CA GLN A 106 8.13 41.75 1.38
C GLN A 106 6.69 42.11 1.06
N PHE A 107 5.98 41.24 0.33
CA PHE A 107 4.61 41.47 -0.11
C PHE A 107 3.54 40.81 0.79
N ASN A 108 3.93 40.20 1.92
CA ASN A 108 3.05 39.44 2.82
C ASN A 108 2.19 38.40 2.08
N LEU A 109 2.80 37.70 1.11
CA LEU A 109 2.18 36.60 0.37
C LEU A 109 2.47 35.27 1.06
N PRO A 110 1.57 34.27 0.95
CA PRO A 110 1.87 32.93 1.44
C PRO A 110 3.03 32.30 0.65
N ILE A 111 3.83 31.49 1.33
CA ILE A 111 4.93 30.72 0.71
C ILE A 111 4.39 29.77 -0.37
N ASP A 112 5.08 29.68 -1.50
CA ASP A 112 4.71 28.70 -2.51
C ASP A 112 5.13 27.30 -2.06
N THR A 113 4.13 26.41 -1.93
CA THR A 113 4.32 25.01 -1.52
C THR A 113 4.29 24.05 -2.71
N SER A 114 4.20 24.55 -3.95
CA SER A 114 4.07 23.74 -5.17
C SER A 114 5.23 22.77 -5.38
N ALA A 115 6.47 23.24 -5.22
CA ALA A 115 7.69 22.43 -5.38
C ALA A 115 7.78 21.31 -4.32
N ALA A 116 7.45 21.63 -3.07
CA ALA A 116 7.43 20.65 -1.99
C ALA A 116 6.31 19.62 -2.18
N SER A 117 5.13 20.07 -2.62
CA SER A 117 3.96 19.23 -2.89
C SER A 117 4.22 18.25 -4.02
N THR A 118 4.83 18.71 -5.12
CA THR A 118 5.17 17.85 -6.27
C THR A 118 6.25 16.81 -5.91
N ALA A 119 7.24 17.20 -5.10
CA ALA A 119 8.22 16.25 -4.59
C ALA A 119 7.59 15.20 -3.67
N SER A 120 6.67 15.60 -2.78
CA SER A 120 5.89 14.70 -1.91
C SER A 120 5.07 13.69 -2.72
N PHE A 121 4.36 14.17 -3.75
CA PHE A 121 3.62 13.31 -4.67
C PHE A 121 4.53 12.29 -5.36
N ALA A 122 5.68 12.74 -5.90
CA ALA A 122 6.63 11.86 -6.54
C ALA A 122 7.22 10.80 -5.58
N THR A 123 7.47 11.16 -4.31
CA THR A 123 7.90 10.18 -3.29
C THR A 123 6.82 9.16 -2.97
N ALA A 124 5.56 9.59 -2.88
CA ALA A 124 4.45 8.68 -2.62
C ALA A 124 4.24 7.69 -3.78
N VAL A 125 4.32 8.17 -5.02
CA VAL A 125 4.28 7.30 -6.21
C VAL A 125 5.44 6.31 -6.21
N ALA A 126 6.66 6.76 -5.86
CA ALA A 126 7.81 5.86 -5.77
C ALA A 126 7.65 4.79 -4.68
N GLU A 127 7.02 5.13 -3.56
CA GLU A 127 6.68 4.18 -2.48
C GLU A 127 5.66 3.13 -2.95
N ASP A 128 4.52 3.56 -3.52
CA ASP A 128 3.50 2.63 -4.02
C ASP A 128 4.05 1.74 -5.15
N THR A 129 4.90 2.29 -6.03
CA THR A 129 5.60 1.51 -7.07
C THR A 129 6.48 0.43 -6.46
N LEU A 130 7.22 0.76 -5.40
CA LEU A 130 8.09 -0.18 -4.71
C LEU A 130 7.28 -1.31 -4.05
N ILE A 131 6.12 -1.01 -3.45
CA ILE A 131 5.25 -2.00 -2.81
C ILE A 131 4.61 -2.94 -3.84
N ILE A 132 4.13 -2.39 -4.96
CA ILE A 132 3.40 -3.17 -5.98
C ILE A 132 4.35 -4.00 -6.83
N HIS A 133 5.40 -3.38 -7.39
CA HIS A 133 6.32 -4.07 -8.30
C HIS A 133 7.50 -4.73 -7.60
N GLY A 134 7.89 -4.21 -6.43
CA GLY A 134 9.14 -4.61 -5.78
C GLY A 134 10.35 -3.99 -6.47
N ASN A 135 11.53 -4.29 -5.94
CA ASN A 135 12.80 -3.94 -6.56
C ASN A 135 13.81 -5.07 -6.39
N LYS A 136 14.07 -5.79 -7.49
CA LYS A 136 15.02 -6.90 -7.54
C LYS A 136 16.44 -6.50 -7.13
N LYS A 137 16.86 -5.25 -7.40
CA LYS A 137 18.21 -4.77 -7.04
C LYS A 137 18.38 -4.67 -5.52
N LEU A 138 17.30 -4.41 -4.80
CA LEU A 138 17.29 -4.30 -3.34
C LEU A 138 16.89 -5.61 -2.66
N GLY A 139 16.55 -6.65 -3.43
CA GLY A 139 16.01 -7.91 -2.90
C GLY A 139 14.64 -7.75 -2.24
N ILE A 140 13.88 -6.73 -2.64
CA ILE A 140 12.53 -6.46 -2.11
C ILE A 140 11.53 -7.00 -3.11
N ASP A 141 10.74 -7.98 -2.69
CA ASP A 141 9.63 -8.50 -3.48
C ASP A 141 8.40 -7.60 -3.28
N GLY A 142 7.68 -7.35 -4.37
CA GLY A 142 6.41 -6.61 -4.36
C GLY A 142 5.22 -7.53 -4.60
N LEU A 143 4.01 -7.01 -4.45
CA LEU A 143 2.78 -7.79 -4.62
C LEU A 143 2.70 -8.56 -5.94
N LEU A 144 3.26 -7.99 -7.02
CA LEU A 144 3.31 -8.63 -8.33
C LEU A 144 4.50 -9.56 -8.52
N THR A 145 5.52 -9.53 -7.68
CA THR A 145 6.76 -10.30 -7.88
C THR A 145 7.01 -11.40 -6.86
N VAL A 146 6.27 -11.39 -5.74
CA VAL A 146 6.33 -12.42 -4.69
C VAL A 146 6.07 -13.83 -5.24
N GLU A 147 6.89 -14.78 -4.77
CA GLU A 147 6.73 -16.21 -5.04
C GLU A 147 5.49 -16.78 -4.34
N GLY A 148 4.75 -17.67 -5.00
CA GLY A 148 3.51 -18.24 -4.48
C GLY A 148 2.24 -17.43 -4.79
N ARG A 149 2.35 -16.35 -5.58
CA ARG A 149 1.17 -15.63 -6.07
C ARG A 149 0.30 -16.51 -6.97
N GLN A 150 -1.01 -16.36 -6.84
CA GLN A 150 -1.98 -16.98 -7.73
C GLN A 150 -2.21 -16.09 -8.95
N THR A 151 -2.11 -16.64 -10.15
CA THR A 151 -2.38 -15.92 -11.41
C THR A 151 -3.60 -16.50 -12.10
N ILE A 152 -4.49 -15.61 -12.55
CA ILE A 152 -5.70 -15.98 -13.29
C ILE A 152 -5.70 -15.19 -14.60
N SER A 153 -6.10 -15.83 -15.70
CA SER A 153 -6.34 -15.14 -16.96
C SER A 153 -7.54 -14.22 -16.80
N MET A 154 -7.32 -12.92 -16.98
CA MET A 154 -8.38 -11.92 -16.95
C MET A 154 -9.25 -12.06 -18.21
N SER A 155 -10.57 -12.03 -18.04
CA SER A 155 -11.52 -12.01 -19.16
C SER A 155 -11.71 -10.57 -19.68
N ASP A 156 -12.42 -10.41 -20.80
CA ASP A 156 -12.71 -9.08 -21.33
C ASP A 156 -13.77 -8.38 -20.48
N TRP A 157 -13.35 -7.37 -19.72
CA TRP A 157 -14.21 -6.56 -18.85
C TRP A 157 -15.02 -5.50 -19.61
N ASP A 158 -14.92 -5.46 -20.95
CA ASP A 158 -15.88 -4.72 -21.75
C ASP A 158 -17.23 -5.44 -21.84
N VAL A 159 -17.25 -6.76 -21.64
CA VAL A 159 -18.48 -7.55 -21.53
C VAL A 159 -18.96 -7.54 -20.08
N MET A 160 -20.24 -7.25 -19.87
CA MET A 160 -20.86 -7.13 -18.55
C MET A 160 -20.81 -8.45 -17.76
N GLY A 161 -20.56 -8.38 -16.45
CA GLY A 161 -20.58 -9.52 -15.53
C GLY A 161 -19.31 -10.35 -15.49
N ASN A 162 -18.43 -10.19 -16.49
CA ASN A 162 -17.12 -10.82 -16.51
C ASN A 162 -16.23 -10.33 -15.35
N ALA A 163 -16.29 -9.04 -15.01
CA ALA A 163 -15.50 -8.49 -13.91
C ALA A 163 -15.91 -9.09 -12.56
N PHE A 164 -17.22 -9.21 -12.30
CA PHE A 164 -17.72 -9.86 -11.09
C PHE A 164 -17.30 -11.34 -11.01
N ASN A 165 -17.42 -12.08 -12.12
CA ASN A 165 -17.01 -13.47 -12.18
C ASN A 165 -15.50 -13.63 -11.90
N ASP A 166 -14.65 -12.81 -12.53
CA ASP A 166 -13.19 -12.86 -12.32
C ASP A 166 -12.80 -12.57 -10.87
N VAL A 167 -13.44 -11.58 -10.23
CA VAL A 167 -13.19 -11.26 -8.82
C VAL A 167 -13.64 -12.41 -7.91
N SER A 168 -14.81 -12.98 -8.15
CA SER A 168 -15.32 -14.11 -7.37
C SER A 168 -14.43 -15.36 -7.51
N LEU A 169 -13.93 -15.65 -8.72
CA LEU A 169 -12.99 -16.74 -8.97
C LEU A 169 -11.63 -16.47 -8.30
N GLY A 170 -11.17 -15.21 -8.30
CA GLY A 170 -9.97 -14.79 -7.57
C GLY A 170 -10.08 -15.07 -6.07
N ILE A 171 -11.20 -14.68 -5.48
CA ILE A 171 -11.48 -14.90 -4.06
C ILE A 171 -11.63 -16.39 -3.75
N ALA A 172 -12.27 -17.17 -4.63
CA ALA A 172 -12.37 -18.61 -4.46
C ALA A 172 -10.99 -19.27 -4.40
N LYS A 173 -10.06 -18.91 -5.30
CA LYS A 173 -8.68 -19.44 -5.27
C LYS A 173 -7.88 -19.00 -4.02
N LEU A 174 -8.08 -17.78 -3.54
CA LEU A 174 -7.46 -17.32 -2.29
C LEU A 174 -8.02 -18.10 -1.08
N THR A 175 -9.31 -18.36 -1.09
CA THR A 175 -9.99 -19.15 -0.04
C THR A 175 -9.50 -20.61 -0.05
N GLU A 176 -9.36 -21.21 -1.24
CA GLU A 176 -8.81 -22.57 -1.41
C GLU A 176 -7.37 -22.69 -0.92
N SER A 177 -6.58 -21.61 -1.01
CA SER A 177 -5.22 -21.55 -0.47
C SER A 177 -5.14 -21.22 1.02
N GLY A 178 -6.30 -21.15 1.71
CA GLY A 178 -6.39 -20.94 3.15
C GLY A 178 -6.26 -19.47 3.59
N PHE A 179 -6.28 -18.52 2.65
CA PHE A 179 -6.28 -17.10 2.95
C PHE A 179 -7.70 -16.56 3.02
N PHE A 180 -8.21 -16.42 4.24
CA PHE A 180 -9.55 -15.87 4.48
C PHE A 180 -9.48 -14.36 4.72
N GLY A 181 -10.30 -13.62 3.97
CA GLY A 181 -10.32 -12.15 3.95
C GLY A 181 -10.98 -11.49 5.17
N PRO A 182 -10.76 -10.18 5.33
CA PRO A 182 -11.21 -9.16 4.37
C PRO A 182 -10.32 -9.05 3.12
N TYR A 183 -10.96 -8.98 1.95
CA TYR A 183 -10.29 -8.84 0.65
C TYR A 183 -10.30 -7.38 0.19
N HIS A 184 -9.17 -6.92 -0.37
CA HIS A 184 -9.03 -5.61 -0.99
C HIS A 184 -8.73 -5.77 -2.48
N LEU A 185 -9.37 -4.97 -3.33
CA LEU A 185 -9.17 -5.00 -4.79
C LEU A 185 -8.43 -3.74 -5.24
N ILE A 186 -7.31 -3.91 -5.93
CA ILE A 186 -6.54 -2.82 -6.53
C ILE A 186 -6.64 -2.93 -8.04
N LEU A 187 -7.03 -1.83 -8.69
CA LEU A 187 -7.25 -1.79 -10.14
C LEU A 187 -6.50 -0.63 -10.80
N ASN A 188 -6.25 -0.77 -12.10
CA ASN A 188 -5.91 0.38 -12.93
C ASN A 188 -7.15 1.30 -13.05
N PRO A 189 -6.99 2.64 -13.04
CA PRO A 189 -8.06 3.59 -13.30
C PRO A 189 -8.95 3.23 -14.50
N LYS A 190 -8.36 2.74 -15.60
CA LYS A 190 -9.14 2.35 -16.80
C LYS A 190 -10.18 1.28 -16.47
N ASP A 191 -9.77 0.24 -15.75
CA ASP A 191 -10.64 -0.88 -15.39
C ASP A 191 -11.61 -0.47 -14.29
N TYR A 192 -11.18 0.37 -13.35
CA TYR A 192 -12.05 0.94 -12.33
C TYR A 192 -13.21 1.74 -12.96
N PHE A 193 -12.95 2.56 -13.98
CA PHE A 193 -14.01 3.29 -14.68
C PHE A 193 -14.95 2.37 -15.48
N LYS A 194 -14.46 1.22 -15.97
CA LYS A 194 -15.32 0.22 -16.64
C LYS A 194 -16.35 -0.38 -15.68
N LEU A 195 -16.04 -0.49 -14.38
CA LEU A 195 -16.97 -1.00 -13.37
C LEU A 195 -18.12 -0.04 -13.01
N ASN A 196 -18.03 1.23 -13.42
CA ASN A 196 -19.10 2.22 -13.24
C ASN A 196 -20.17 2.09 -14.36
N ARG A 197 -20.61 0.86 -14.62
CA ARG A 197 -21.68 0.53 -15.56
C ARG A 197 -22.86 -0.08 -14.81
N VAL A 198 -24.06 0.08 -15.37
CA VAL A 198 -25.28 -0.48 -14.79
C VAL A 198 -25.35 -1.98 -15.09
N TYR A 199 -25.47 -2.78 -14.04
CA TYR A 199 -25.57 -4.23 -14.11
C TYR A 199 -26.97 -4.65 -14.57
N HIS A 200 -27.12 -4.90 -15.87
CA HIS A 200 -28.35 -5.41 -16.48
C HIS A 200 -29.61 -4.60 -16.07
N ASN A 201 -30.79 -5.21 -16.16
CA ASN A 201 -32.08 -4.63 -15.73
C ASN A 201 -32.22 -4.46 -14.20
N THR A 202 -31.16 -4.67 -13.40
CA THR A 202 -31.24 -4.54 -11.93
C THR A 202 -31.07 -3.10 -11.44
N GLY A 203 -30.58 -2.20 -12.29
CA GLY A 203 -30.37 -0.78 -11.94
C GLY A 203 -29.23 -0.51 -10.96
N LEU A 204 -28.52 -1.55 -10.50
CA LEU A 204 -27.36 -1.43 -9.61
C LEU A 204 -26.07 -1.28 -10.41
N LEU A 205 -25.07 -0.61 -9.84
CA LEU A 205 -23.74 -0.53 -10.46
C LEU A 205 -22.96 -1.82 -10.20
N GLU A 206 -22.15 -2.26 -11.17
CA GLU A 206 -21.33 -3.46 -11.02
C GLU A 206 -20.32 -3.32 -9.86
N ILE A 207 -19.78 -2.11 -9.65
CA ILE A 207 -18.92 -1.80 -8.51
C ILE A 207 -19.59 -2.04 -7.14
N GLU A 208 -20.90 -1.82 -7.03
CA GLU A 208 -21.62 -2.04 -5.76
C GLU A 208 -21.76 -3.53 -5.45
N GLN A 209 -21.89 -4.37 -6.47
CA GLN A 209 -21.89 -5.82 -6.29
C GLN A 209 -20.51 -6.32 -5.87
N ILE A 210 -19.44 -5.79 -6.46
CA ILE A 210 -18.06 -6.12 -6.10
C ILE A 210 -17.76 -5.69 -4.65
N LYS A 211 -18.22 -4.50 -4.23
CA LYS A 211 -18.09 -4.01 -2.84
C LYS A 211 -18.86 -4.83 -1.80
N LYS A 212 -19.77 -5.72 -2.21
CA LYS A 212 -20.40 -6.67 -1.28
C LYS A 212 -19.51 -7.87 -0.97
N ILE A 213 -18.58 -8.21 -1.86
CA ILE A 213 -17.66 -9.35 -1.70
C ILE A 213 -16.29 -8.88 -1.20
N VAL A 214 -15.86 -7.69 -1.65
CA VAL A 214 -14.58 -7.06 -1.31
C VAL A 214 -14.84 -5.90 -0.33
N SER A 215 -14.00 -5.73 0.70
CA SER A 215 -14.16 -4.64 1.67
C SER A 215 -14.00 -3.27 1.02
N GLU A 216 -12.90 -3.07 0.29
CA GLU A 216 -12.58 -1.82 -0.39
C GLU A 216 -11.99 -2.04 -1.78
N VAL A 217 -12.36 -1.14 -2.70
CA VAL A 217 -11.82 -1.08 -4.05
C VAL A 217 -10.99 0.19 -4.19
N HIS A 218 -9.71 0.02 -4.50
CA HIS A 218 -8.77 1.11 -4.74
C HIS A 218 -8.36 1.13 -6.21
N HIS A 219 -8.02 2.33 -6.70
CA HIS A 219 -7.41 2.48 -8.02
C HIS A 219 -6.04 3.13 -7.87
N THR A 220 -5.06 2.61 -8.61
CA THR A 220 -3.71 3.14 -8.68
C THR A 220 -3.29 3.26 -10.13
N PRO A 221 -2.79 4.43 -10.58
CA PRO A 221 -2.31 4.59 -11.95
C PRO A 221 -0.94 3.94 -12.20
N ILE A 222 -0.35 3.37 -11.15
CA ILE A 222 0.99 2.76 -11.10
C ILE A 222 0.88 1.29 -11.50
#